data_AF-A0A1R0Z991-F1
#
_entry.id   AF-A0A1R0Z991-F1
#
_cell.length_a   1.000
_cell.length_b   1.000
_cell.length_c   1.000
_cell.angle_alpha   90.00
_cell.angle_beta   90.00
_cell.angle_gamma   90.00
#
_symmetry.space_group_name_H-M   'P 1'
#
loop_
_entity.id
_entity.type
_entity.pdbx_description
1 polymer ?
#
loop_
_entity_poly.entity_id
_entity_poly.type
_entity_poly.pdbx_seq_one_letter_code
_entity_poly.pdbx_strand_id
1 'polypeptide(L)'
;MRMYSKSIRILIGMVFIVCVVGSVMIFQSTYAKSTTNQSHTNFTSYPENEHGQTYGSAEEATSVEMLPDLIHAGSVNGIKGYLLKKDYLGEPGDVPVYDVYGKTIIGSFHIGAKNMNFPKNKNGKTYGSGADATSPETEPELISAIGVDGTEGYVLKKDLDVELPKSPEEAIAIQNSRSPGGRDIPLYEVDGETVIGVFHLGGK
;
A
#
# COMPACT_ATOMS: atom_id res chain seq x y z
N MET A 1 54.44 81.16 -8.86
CA MET A 1 54.83 80.43 -10.09
C MET A 1 53.73 79.41 -10.40
N ARG A 2 53.06 79.59 -11.55
CA ARG A 2 52.17 78.68 -12.32
C ARG A 2 50.90 78.06 -11.73
N MET A 3 49.81 78.34 -12.47
CA MET A 3 48.45 77.77 -12.49
C MET A 3 48.37 76.26 -12.78
N TYR A 4 47.28 75.61 -12.33
CA TYR A 4 46.27 74.77 -13.06
C TYR A 4 45.56 73.85 -12.03
N SER A 5 44.31 73.36 -12.10
CA SER A 5 43.02 73.70 -12.71
C SER A 5 41.94 72.72 -12.17
N LYS A 6 40.69 73.20 -12.04
CA LYS A 6 39.38 72.54 -12.24
C LYS A 6 39.00 71.20 -11.53
N SER A 7 38.04 71.33 -10.60
CA SER A 7 36.67 70.73 -10.56
C SER A 7 36.41 69.25 -10.20
N ILE A 8 35.77 69.08 -9.01
CA ILE A 8 34.54 68.29 -8.68
C ILE A 8 34.55 66.74 -8.79
N ARG A 9 34.32 66.07 -7.64
CA ARG A 9 33.30 65.00 -7.35
C ARG A 9 33.49 64.47 -5.90
N ILE A 10 32.47 64.54 -5.02
CA ILE A 10 31.52 63.46 -4.61
C ILE A 10 32.26 62.19 -4.13
N LEU A 11 31.97 61.50 -3.02
CA LEU A 11 31.16 61.60 -1.81
C LEU A 11 31.57 60.34 -1.01
N ILE A 12 31.92 60.51 0.26
CA ILE A 12 31.87 59.52 1.36
C ILE A 12 32.40 58.11 1.06
N GLY A 13 33.63 57.85 1.49
CA GLY A 13 34.08 56.51 1.87
C GLY A 13 34.06 56.37 3.40
N MET A 14 33.37 55.35 3.91
CA MET A 14 33.83 54.60 5.07
C MET A 14 33.20 53.21 5.06
N VAL A 15 34.02 52.24 4.67
CA VAL A 15 33.87 50.81 4.97
C VAL A 15 34.43 50.55 6.37
N PHE A 16 33.90 49.50 7.02
CA PHE A 16 34.47 48.59 8.05
C PHE A 16 33.46 48.34 9.19
N ILE A 17 32.63 47.28 9.09
CA ILE A 17 32.80 45.89 9.63
C ILE A 17 32.76 45.90 11.18
N VAL A 18 31.89 45.15 11.90
CA VAL A 18 32.14 43.80 12.45
C VAL A 18 30.85 43.20 13.11
N CYS A 19 30.52 41.96 12.72
CA CYS A 19 29.89 40.79 13.40
C CYS A 19 28.43 40.69 13.92
N VAL A 20 27.71 39.68 13.35
CA VAL A 20 27.12 38.43 13.93
C VAL A 20 26.36 38.57 15.27
N VAL A 21 25.10 38.16 15.50
CA VAL A 21 24.29 36.95 15.21
C VAL A 21 22.81 37.33 15.45
N GLY A 22 21.85 36.68 14.77
CA GLY A 22 20.44 36.79 15.16
C GLY A 22 19.44 36.47 14.05
N SER A 23 19.44 35.23 13.59
CA SER A 23 18.47 34.68 12.65
C SER A 23 17.11 34.44 13.33
N VAL A 24 16.08 35.18 12.91
CA VAL A 24 14.69 34.68 12.86
C VAL A 24 14.07 35.21 11.56
N MET A 25 14.14 34.42 10.49
CA MET A 25 13.32 34.62 9.29
C MET A 25 12.17 33.62 9.36
N ILE A 26 10.96 34.17 9.51
CA ILE A 26 9.68 33.47 9.49
C ILE A 26 9.48 32.92 8.07
N PHE A 27 9.46 31.60 7.92
CA PHE A 27 9.12 30.96 6.65
C PHE A 27 7.59 30.84 6.59
N GLN A 28 6.95 31.74 5.83
CA GLN A 28 5.54 31.59 5.45
C GLN A 28 5.43 30.44 4.45
N SER A 29 4.86 29.32 4.90
CA SER A 29 4.54 28.18 4.03
C SER A 29 3.41 28.58 3.08
N THR A 30 3.71 28.63 1.78
CA THR A 30 2.71 28.94 0.77
C THR A 30 1.97 27.64 0.45
N TYR A 31 0.75 27.51 0.96
CA TYR A 31 -0.16 26.42 0.59
C TYR A 31 -0.52 26.55 -0.89
N ALA A 32 0.03 25.66 -1.72
CA ALA A 32 -0.46 25.43 -3.07
C ALA A 32 -1.75 24.60 -2.99
N LYS A 33 -2.83 25.22 -3.45
CA LYS A 33 -4.19 24.68 -3.53
C LYS A 33 -4.25 23.66 -4.66
N SER A 34 -4.39 22.37 -4.36
CA SER A 34 -4.80 21.37 -5.36
C SER A 34 -6.31 21.15 -5.28
N THR A 35 -6.97 21.29 -6.43
CA THR A 35 -8.42 21.31 -6.61
C THR A 35 -9.02 19.92 -6.54
N THR A 36 -10.16 19.85 -5.87
CA THR A 36 -11.16 18.78 -5.76
C THR A 36 -11.30 17.88 -6.99
N ASN A 37 -11.16 16.57 -6.77
CA ASN A 37 -12.14 15.59 -7.24
C ASN A 37 -12.49 14.67 -6.07
N GLN A 38 -13.79 14.59 -5.77
CA GLN A 38 -14.34 13.69 -4.78
C GLN A 38 -14.24 12.26 -5.31
N SER A 39 -13.51 11.40 -4.62
CA SER A 39 -13.87 10.00 -4.46
C SER A 39 -13.66 9.62 -2.99
N HIS A 40 -14.67 8.97 -2.45
CA HIS A 40 -14.87 8.77 -1.03
C HIS A 40 -14.25 7.43 -0.63
N THR A 41 -12.96 7.40 -0.27
CA THR A 41 -12.33 6.27 0.43
C THR A 41 -11.16 6.81 1.26
N ASN A 42 -10.99 6.34 2.50
CA ASN A 42 -9.84 6.70 3.33
C ASN A 42 -8.56 6.16 2.67
N PHE A 43 -7.90 6.98 1.84
CA PHE A 43 -6.54 6.69 1.39
C PHE A 43 -5.60 6.93 2.56
N THR A 44 -5.04 5.84 3.12
CA THR A 44 -3.81 5.95 3.91
C THR A 44 -2.76 6.57 2.99
N SER A 45 -2.47 7.86 3.17
CA SER A 45 -1.45 8.55 2.39
C SER A 45 -0.08 8.21 2.96
N TYR A 46 0.59 7.24 2.36
CA TYR A 46 2.00 6.99 2.64
C TYR A 46 2.85 8.19 2.25
N PRO A 47 3.94 8.47 2.97
CA PRO A 47 4.94 9.43 2.50
C PRO A 47 5.60 8.94 1.21
N GLU A 48 5.98 9.88 0.35
CA GLU A 48 6.71 9.63 -0.89
C GLU A 48 8.17 10.06 -0.76
N ASN A 49 9.08 9.28 -1.33
CA ASN A 49 10.48 9.66 -1.46
C ASN A 49 10.72 10.57 -2.70
N GLU A 50 11.96 11.04 -2.89
CA GLU A 50 12.32 11.91 -4.03
C GLU A 50 12.15 11.25 -5.42
N HIS A 51 11.89 9.94 -5.46
CA HIS A 51 11.62 9.18 -6.67
C HIS A 51 10.12 8.94 -6.90
N GLY A 52 9.24 9.51 -6.05
CA GLY A 52 7.80 9.33 -6.12
C GLY A 52 7.33 7.94 -5.68
N GLN A 53 8.16 7.20 -4.94
CA GLN A 53 7.77 5.90 -4.39
C GLN A 53 7.18 6.10 -2.99
N THR A 54 6.04 5.47 -2.76
CA THR A 54 5.41 5.42 -1.44
C THR A 54 6.18 4.47 -0.53
N TYR A 55 6.34 4.83 0.75
CA TYR A 55 7.02 3.96 1.73
C TYR A 55 6.29 3.95 3.07
N GLY A 56 6.28 2.78 3.75
CA GLY A 56 5.63 2.67 5.05
C GLY A 56 5.42 1.24 5.53
N SER A 57 4.63 1.09 6.60
CA SER A 57 4.31 -0.24 7.14
C SER A 57 3.22 -0.91 6.32
N ALA A 58 3.35 -2.22 6.09
CA ALA A 58 2.27 -3.03 5.53
C ALA A 58 1.05 -3.09 6.46
N GLU A 59 1.23 -2.86 7.77
CA GLU A 59 0.14 -2.86 8.76
C GLU A 59 -0.81 -1.66 8.61
N GLU A 60 -0.36 -0.60 7.96
CA GLU A 60 -1.17 0.59 7.67
C GLU A 60 -2.02 0.42 6.40
N ALA A 61 -1.75 -0.63 5.62
CA ALA A 61 -2.48 -0.93 4.40
C ALA A 61 -3.71 -1.74 4.74
N THR A 62 -4.85 -1.25 4.26
CA THR A 62 -6.09 -2.01 4.30
C THR A 62 -6.07 -3.05 3.18
N SER A 63 -5.80 -2.75 1.92
CA SER A 63 -5.68 -3.80 0.88
C SER A 63 -4.25 -3.98 0.37
N VAL A 64 -4.00 -5.09 -0.33
CA VAL A 64 -2.73 -5.32 -1.07
C VAL A 64 -2.47 -4.20 -2.08
N GLU A 65 -3.52 -3.65 -2.68
CA GLU A 65 -3.43 -2.50 -3.59
C GLU A 65 -2.95 -1.25 -2.88
N MET A 66 -3.37 -1.05 -1.64
CA MET A 66 -2.96 0.07 -0.80
C MET A 66 -1.56 -0.10 -0.19
N LEU A 67 -0.88 -1.24 -0.36
CA LEU A 67 0.51 -1.37 0.10
C LEU A 67 1.43 -0.35 -0.58
N PRO A 68 2.38 0.24 0.16
CA PRO A 68 3.36 1.14 -0.41
C PRO A 68 4.35 0.41 -1.33
N ASP A 69 5.02 1.15 -2.19
CA ASP A 69 6.08 0.61 -3.07
C ASP A 69 7.27 0.05 -2.28
N LEU A 70 7.56 0.67 -1.13
CA LEU A 70 8.63 0.30 -0.20
C LEU A 70 8.03 -0.07 1.16
N ILE A 71 8.06 -1.35 1.51
CA ILE A 71 7.45 -1.91 2.72
C ILE A 71 8.50 -2.03 3.81
N HIS A 72 8.27 -1.37 4.94
CA HIS A 72 9.19 -1.38 6.09
C HIS A 72 9.36 -2.79 6.65
N ALA A 73 10.60 -3.28 6.71
CA ALA A 73 10.94 -4.62 7.19
C ALA A 73 11.81 -4.62 8.46
N GLY A 74 12.19 -3.43 8.96
CA GLY A 74 12.99 -3.29 10.17
C GLY A 74 14.11 -2.28 9.99
N SER A 75 15.25 -2.51 10.63
CA SER A 75 16.40 -1.61 10.52
C SER A 75 17.71 -2.40 10.48
N VAL A 76 18.63 -1.97 9.62
CA VAL A 76 19.97 -2.53 9.49
C VAL A 76 20.96 -1.45 9.90
N ASN A 77 21.76 -1.70 10.95
CA ASN A 77 22.74 -0.74 11.47
C ASN A 77 22.14 0.66 11.79
N GLY A 78 20.91 0.69 12.30
CA GLY A 78 20.19 1.93 12.65
C GLY A 78 19.56 2.66 11.46
N ILE A 79 19.69 2.14 10.24
CA ILE A 79 19.03 2.65 9.03
C ILE A 79 17.75 1.85 8.82
N LYS A 80 16.61 2.54 8.65
CA LYS A 80 15.34 1.87 8.31
C LYS A 80 15.47 1.14 6.98
N GLY A 81 15.07 -0.13 6.97
CA GLY A 81 15.13 -1.01 5.82
C GLY A 81 13.76 -1.30 5.24
N TYR A 82 13.69 -1.32 3.92
CA TYR A 82 12.46 -1.47 3.15
C TYR A 82 12.61 -2.57 2.09
N LEU A 83 11.53 -3.31 1.85
CA LEU A 83 11.42 -4.28 0.76
C LEU A 83 10.62 -3.68 -0.38
N LEU A 84 10.96 -3.99 -1.62
CA LEU A 84 10.10 -3.63 -2.74
C LEU A 84 8.79 -4.41 -2.64
N LYS A 85 7.66 -3.77 -2.93
CA LYS A 85 6.32 -4.39 -2.94
C LYS A 85 6.28 -5.71 -3.72
N LYS A 86 6.94 -5.76 -4.89
CA LYS A 86 7.04 -6.98 -5.71
C LYS A 86 7.77 -8.13 -4.99
N ASP A 87 8.78 -7.82 -4.18
CA ASP A 87 9.60 -8.82 -3.50
C ASP A 87 8.90 -9.27 -2.22
N TYR A 88 8.24 -8.35 -1.51
CA TYR A 88 7.38 -8.66 -0.38
C TYR A 88 6.20 -9.58 -0.75
N LEU A 89 5.62 -9.39 -1.93
CA LEU A 89 4.54 -10.23 -2.46
C LEU A 89 5.04 -11.46 -3.24
N GLY A 90 6.36 -11.60 -3.41
CA GLY A 90 7.00 -12.61 -4.23
C GLY A 90 7.14 -13.97 -3.54
N GLU A 91 7.89 -14.86 -4.20
CA GLU A 91 8.19 -16.19 -3.69
C GLU A 91 9.06 -16.13 -2.43
N PRO A 92 8.94 -17.12 -1.52
CA PRO A 92 9.80 -17.24 -0.36
C PRO A 92 11.28 -17.31 -0.75
N GLY A 93 12.12 -16.60 -0.01
CA GLY A 93 13.56 -16.54 -0.26
C GLY A 93 14.22 -15.31 0.34
N ASP A 94 15.53 -15.22 0.13
CA ASP A 94 16.30 -14.04 0.52
C ASP A 94 16.09 -12.93 -0.50
N VAL A 95 15.58 -11.79 -0.03
CA VAL A 95 15.33 -10.60 -0.85
C VAL A 95 16.18 -9.42 -0.37
N PRO A 96 16.57 -8.52 -1.29
CA PRO A 96 17.34 -7.33 -0.93
C PRO A 96 16.52 -6.38 -0.06
N VAL A 97 17.15 -5.84 0.98
CA VAL A 97 16.62 -4.74 1.81
C VAL A 97 17.22 -3.44 1.32
N TYR A 98 16.37 -2.47 1.01
CA TYR A 98 16.73 -1.16 0.52
C TYR A 98 16.65 -0.09 1.61
N ASP A 99 17.34 1.03 1.40
CA ASP A 99 17.06 2.28 2.11
C ASP A 99 15.69 2.88 1.71
N VAL A 100 15.30 3.97 2.37
CA VAL A 100 14.03 4.69 2.10
C VAL A 100 13.95 5.26 0.67
N TYR A 101 15.08 5.38 -0.02
CA TYR A 101 15.15 5.83 -1.41
C TYR A 101 14.96 4.67 -2.41
N GLY A 102 14.88 3.42 -1.93
CA GLY A 102 14.67 2.25 -2.78
C GLY A 102 15.85 1.92 -3.70
N LYS A 103 17.03 2.49 -3.44
CA LYS A 103 18.18 2.44 -4.37
C LYS A 103 19.36 1.68 -3.80
N THR A 104 19.69 1.93 -2.55
CA THR A 104 20.86 1.29 -1.91
C THR A 104 20.43 0.00 -1.24
N ILE A 105 21.03 -1.13 -1.60
CA ILE A 105 20.86 -2.37 -0.85
C ILE A 105 21.68 -2.26 0.43
N ILE A 106 21.00 -2.31 1.58
CA ILE A 106 21.60 -2.19 2.92
C ILE A 106 21.62 -3.54 3.66
N GLY A 107 21.01 -4.58 3.12
CA GLY A 107 20.99 -5.91 3.71
C GLY A 107 20.20 -6.92 2.89
N SER A 108 19.93 -8.06 3.50
CA SER A 108 19.07 -9.12 2.97
C SER A 108 18.05 -9.49 4.05
N PHE A 109 16.81 -9.74 3.64
CA PHE A 109 15.75 -10.21 4.52
C PHE A 109 15.25 -11.54 4.00
N HIS A 110 15.15 -12.52 4.90
CA HIS A 110 14.60 -13.81 4.56
C HIS A 110 13.08 -13.75 4.62
N ILE A 111 12.41 -13.73 3.46
CA ILE A 111 10.97 -13.95 3.38
C ILE A 111 10.76 -15.46 3.51
N GLY A 112 10.33 -15.90 4.70
CA GLY A 112 9.91 -17.28 4.90
C GLY A 112 8.66 -17.62 4.08
N ALA A 113 8.28 -18.90 4.03
CA ALA A 113 7.02 -19.35 3.46
C ALA A 113 5.85 -18.55 4.08
N LYS A 114 5.43 -17.52 3.35
CA LYS A 114 4.44 -16.49 3.65
C LYS A 114 3.89 -16.49 5.09
N ASN A 115 4.45 -15.60 5.92
CA ASN A 115 3.58 -14.80 6.79
C ASN A 115 2.81 -13.82 5.90
N MET A 116 1.94 -14.32 5.01
CA MET A 116 0.92 -13.45 4.44
C MET A 116 -0.08 -13.18 5.55
N ASN A 117 0.26 -12.21 6.39
CA ASN A 117 -0.71 -11.54 7.21
C ASN A 117 -1.59 -10.78 6.24
N PHE A 118 -2.61 -11.46 5.71
CA PHE A 118 -3.71 -10.79 5.05
C PHE A 118 -4.18 -9.66 5.97
N PRO A 119 -4.36 -8.45 5.42
CA PRO A 119 -4.83 -7.34 6.22
C PRO A 119 -6.16 -7.69 6.88
N LYS A 120 -6.39 -7.11 8.06
CA LYS A 120 -7.60 -7.35 8.84
C LYS A 120 -8.51 -6.13 8.78
N ASN A 121 -9.80 -6.37 8.57
CA ASN A 121 -10.79 -5.32 8.58
C ASN A 121 -11.12 -4.86 10.03
N LYS A 122 -12.05 -3.91 10.19
CA LYS A 122 -12.50 -3.40 11.49
C LYS A 122 -13.00 -4.49 12.46
N ASN A 123 -13.43 -5.63 11.90
CA ASN A 123 -13.98 -6.78 12.62
C ASN A 123 -12.92 -7.87 12.87
N GLY A 124 -11.66 -7.63 12.50
CA GLY A 124 -10.55 -8.58 12.67
C GLY A 124 -10.48 -9.69 11.62
N LYS A 125 -11.35 -9.67 10.60
CA LYS A 125 -11.37 -10.67 9.52
C LYS A 125 -10.29 -10.38 8.49
N THR A 126 -9.58 -11.42 8.05
CA THR A 126 -8.58 -11.31 6.98
C THR A 126 -9.24 -11.15 5.61
N TYR A 127 -8.66 -10.33 4.74
CA TYR A 127 -9.15 -10.15 3.37
C TYR A 127 -8.03 -10.06 2.34
N GLY A 128 -8.31 -10.51 1.11
CA GLY A 128 -7.34 -10.50 0.01
C GLY A 128 -7.70 -11.49 -1.11
N SER A 129 -6.78 -11.70 -2.05
CA SER A 129 -6.98 -12.71 -3.09
C SER A 129 -6.73 -14.11 -2.55
N GLY A 130 -7.59 -15.07 -2.90
CA GLY A 130 -7.34 -16.49 -2.61
C GLY A 130 -6.09 -17.02 -3.33
N ALA A 131 -5.77 -16.46 -4.50
CA ALA A 131 -4.56 -16.83 -5.27
C ALA A 131 -3.26 -16.48 -4.55
N ASP A 132 -3.32 -15.57 -3.58
CA ASP A 132 -2.17 -15.18 -2.78
C ASP A 132 -1.91 -16.17 -1.62
N ALA A 133 -2.85 -17.05 -1.29
CA ALA A 133 -2.70 -18.02 -0.21
C ALA A 133 -1.78 -19.20 -0.63
N THR A 134 -1.01 -19.73 0.33
CA THR A 134 -0.12 -20.89 0.09
C THR A 134 -0.87 -22.21 0.09
N SER A 135 -1.99 -22.27 0.80
CA SER A 135 -2.92 -23.41 0.84
C SER A 135 -4.35 -22.92 1.07
N PRO A 136 -5.38 -23.73 0.76
CA PRO A 136 -6.77 -23.41 1.04
C PRO A 136 -7.02 -23.05 2.51
N GLU A 137 -6.26 -23.63 3.44
CA GLU A 137 -6.37 -23.37 4.88
C GLU A 137 -5.90 -21.95 5.24
N THR A 138 -4.92 -21.42 4.51
CA THR A 138 -4.34 -20.09 4.72
C THR A 138 -5.06 -18.96 3.98
N GLU A 139 -6.08 -19.27 3.19
CA GLU A 139 -6.89 -18.26 2.49
C GLU A 139 -7.55 -17.26 3.46
N PRO A 140 -7.71 -15.99 3.04
CA PRO A 140 -8.37 -14.98 3.85
C PRO A 140 -9.83 -15.35 4.10
N GLU A 141 -10.41 -14.83 5.17
CA GLU A 141 -11.84 -15.01 5.48
C GLU A 141 -12.75 -14.31 4.46
N LEU A 142 -12.26 -13.23 3.85
CA LEU A 142 -12.88 -12.47 2.78
C LEU A 142 -12.01 -12.55 1.51
N ILE A 143 -12.48 -13.30 0.52
CA ILE A 143 -11.75 -13.58 -0.72
C ILE A 143 -12.22 -12.61 -1.80
N SER A 144 -11.28 -11.92 -2.44
CA SER A 144 -11.55 -10.97 -3.53
C SER A 144 -12.29 -11.65 -4.69
N ALA A 145 -13.33 -11.01 -5.19
CA ALA A 145 -14.17 -11.49 -6.28
C ALA A 145 -14.76 -10.32 -7.09
N ILE A 146 -15.14 -10.62 -8.33
CA ILE A 146 -15.82 -9.67 -9.23
C ILE A 146 -17.27 -10.13 -9.39
N GLY A 147 -18.21 -9.26 -9.06
CA GLY A 147 -19.64 -9.49 -9.20
C GLY A 147 -20.10 -9.63 -10.64
N VAL A 148 -21.34 -10.08 -10.82
CA VAL A 148 -21.97 -10.28 -12.14
C VAL A 148 -22.07 -8.99 -12.97
N ASP A 149 -22.04 -7.84 -12.31
CA ASP A 149 -22.09 -6.49 -12.89
C ASP A 149 -20.70 -5.87 -13.08
N GLY A 150 -19.63 -6.60 -12.76
CA GLY A 150 -18.25 -6.10 -12.78
C GLY A 150 -17.82 -5.37 -11.51
N THR A 151 -18.67 -5.29 -10.48
CA THR A 151 -18.33 -4.68 -9.19
C THR A 151 -17.28 -5.51 -8.47
N GLU A 152 -16.18 -4.90 -8.05
CA GLU A 152 -15.16 -5.55 -7.21
C GLU A 152 -15.62 -5.59 -5.75
N GLY A 153 -15.41 -6.72 -5.09
CA GLY A 153 -15.77 -6.91 -3.69
C GLY A 153 -15.17 -8.19 -3.12
N TYR A 154 -15.79 -8.70 -2.07
CA TYR A 154 -15.32 -9.88 -1.35
C TYR A 154 -16.43 -10.90 -1.15
N VAL A 155 -16.10 -12.18 -1.25
CA VAL A 155 -16.96 -13.29 -0.83
C VAL A 155 -16.43 -13.89 0.45
N LEU A 156 -17.32 -14.35 1.33
CA LEU A 156 -16.89 -15.04 2.55
C LEU A 156 -16.38 -16.43 2.19
N LYS A 157 -15.23 -16.82 2.72
CA LYS A 157 -14.64 -18.16 2.51
C LYS A 157 -15.61 -19.29 2.86
N LYS A 158 -16.34 -19.16 3.96
CA LYS A 158 -17.40 -20.11 4.36
C LYS A 158 -18.54 -20.26 3.34
N ASP A 159 -18.75 -19.24 2.51
CA ASP A 159 -19.78 -19.25 1.46
C ASP A 159 -19.22 -19.81 0.15
N LEU A 160 -17.91 -20.07 0.06
CA LEU A 160 -17.26 -20.82 -1.04
C LEU A 160 -17.06 -22.28 -0.67
N ASP A 161 -16.71 -22.57 0.58
CA ASP A 161 -16.49 -23.92 1.06
C ASP A 161 -17.73 -24.80 0.84
N VAL A 162 -17.50 -25.96 0.23
CA VAL A 162 -18.51 -27.01 0.05
C VAL A 162 -18.06 -28.19 0.88
N GLU A 163 -19.00 -28.83 1.60
CA GLU A 163 -18.68 -30.05 2.34
C GLU A 163 -18.05 -31.08 1.41
N LEU A 164 -16.87 -31.57 1.80
CA LEU A 164 -16.19 -32.63 1.09
C LEU A 164 -16.95 -33.95 1.29
N PRO A 165 -17.23 -34.71 0.22
CA PRO A 165 -17.89 -36.00 0.34
C PRO A 165 -17.02 -36.98 1.14
N LYS A 166 -17.65 -37.77 2.01
CA LYS A 166 -16.99 -38.79 2.84
C LYS A 166 -16.96 -40.16 2.17
N SER A 167 -17.72 -40.34 1.07
CA SER A 167 -17.69 -41.55 0.25
C SER A 167 -17.88 -41.25 -1.25
N PRO A 168 -17.50 -42.18 -2.14
CA PRO A 168 -17.79 -42.07 -3.58
C PRO A 168 -19.28 -41.92 -3.89
N GLU A 169 -20.15 -42.63 -3.18
CA GLU A 169 -21.61 -42.54 -3.36
C GLU A 169 -22.14 -41.15 -2.98
N GLU A 170 -21.63 -40.58 -1.89
CA GLU A 170 -21.96 -39.21 -1.47
C GLU A 170 -21.45 -38.18 -2.48
N ALA A 171 -20.25 -38.39 -3.06
CA ALA A 171 -19.73 -37.53 -4.11
C ALA A 171 -20.64 -37.48 -5.35
N ILE A 172 -21.19 -38.64 -5.75
CA ILE A 172 -22.15 -38.73 -6.87
C ILE A 172 -23.46 -38.03 -6.52
N ALA A 173 -23.96 -38.19 -5.29
CA ALA A 173 -25.18 -37.53 -4.83
C ALA A 173 -25.02 -36.00 -4.80
N ILE A 174 -23.89 -35.50 -4.31
CA ILE A 174 -23.55 -34.06 -4.33
C ILE A 174 -23.47 -33.57 -5.78
N GLN A 175 -22.77 -34.29 -6.66
CA GLN A 175 -22.62 -33.89 -8.05
C GLN A 175 -23.97 -33.83 -8.79
N ASN A 176 -24.86 -34.79 -8.56
CA ASN A 176 -26.17 -34.85 -9.21
C ASN A 176 -27.18 -33.84 -8.63
N SER A 177 -26.99 -33.40 -7.39
CA SER A 177 -27.87 -32.40 -6.74
C SER A 177 -27.43 -30.96 -6.99
N ARG A 178 -26.22 -30.73 -7.49
CA ARG A 178 -25.74 -29.40 -7.87
C ARG A 178 -26.57 -28.84 -9.03
N SER A 179 -26.99 -27.58 -8.90
CA SER A 179 -27.64 -26.85 -9.99
C SER A 179 -26.68 -26.75 -11.19
N PRO A 180 -27.12 -27.11 -12.41
CA PRO A 180 -26.30 -26.94 -13.62
C PRO A 180 -25.87 -25.49 -13.85
N GLY A 181 -26.70 -24.54 -13.40
CA GLY A 181 -26.47 -23.10 -13.54
C GLY A 181 -25.64 -22.49 -12.41
N GLY A 182 -24.93 -23.27 -11.59
CA GLY A 182 -24.15 -22.71 -10.49
C GLY A 182 -24.99 -22.20 -9.32
N ARG A 183 -24.39 -21.34 -8.49
CA ARG A 183 -25.04 -20.68 -7.36
C ARG A 183 -24.60 -19.24 -7.21
N ASP A 184 -25.49 -18.42 -6.69
CA ASP A 184 -25.22 -17.03 -6.35
C ASP A 184 -24.71 -16.92 -4.91
N ILE A 185 -23.64 -16.14 -4.74
CA ILE A 185 -23.01 -15.84 -3.46
C ILE A 185 -23.07 -14.33 -3.26
N PRO A 186 -23.48 -13.82 -2.08
CA PRO A 186 -23.45 -12.39 -1.83
C PRO A 186 -22.03 -11.84 -1.95
N LEU A 187 -21.90 -10.71 -2.66
CA LEU A 187 -20.67 -9.94 -2.73
C LEU A 187 -20.71 -8.85 -1.67
N TYR A 188 -19.68 -8.76 -0.84
CA TYR A 188 -19.58 -7.85 0.30
C TYR A 188 -18.53 -6.77 0.10
N GLU A 189 -18.66 -5.65 0.80
CA GLU A 189 -17.54 -4.74 1.05
C GLU A 189 -16.48 -5.40 1.94
N VAL A 190 -15.35 -4.70 2.11
CA VAL A 190 -14.24 -5.09 2.98
C VAL A 190 -14.64 -5.30 4.45
N ASP A 191 -15.76 -4.74 4.91
CA ASP A 191 -16.26 -4.98 6.27
C ASP A 191 -16.82 -6.41 6.48
N GLY A 192 -17.12 -7.12 5.39
CA GLY A 192 -17.68 -8.47 5.39
C GLY A 192 -19.10 -8.55 5.95
N GLU A 193 -19.84 -7.45 5.91
CA GLU A 193 -21.23 -7.30 6.39
C GLU A 193 -22.12 -6.62 5.34
N THR A 194 -21.61 -5.56 4.71
CA THR A 194 -22.37 -4.77 3.73
C THR A 194 -22.41 -5.49 2.39
N VAL A 195 -23.59 -5.91 1.95
CA VAL A 195 -23.78 -6.54 0.64
C VAL A 195 -23.84 -5.48 -0.44
N ILE A 196 -22.98 -5.61 -1.44
CA ILE A 196 -22.83 -4.67 -2.58
C ILE A 196 -23.17 -5.30 -3.93
N GLY A 197 -23.36 -6.61 -3.99
CA GLY A 197 -23.68 -7.28 -5.23
C GLY A 197 -23.81 -8.79 -5.08
N VAL A 198 -23.65 -9.48 -6.21
CA VAL A 198 -23.71 -10.94 -6.30
C VAL A 198 -22.54 -11.44 -7.12
N PHE A 199 -21.84 -12.43 -6.59
CA PHE A 199 -20.85 -13.24 -7.29
C PHE A 199 -21.50 -14.56 -7.74
N HIS A 200 -21.38 -14.88 -9.02
CA HIS A 200 -21.93 -16.12 -9.56
C HIS A 200 -20.84 -17.20 -9.62
N LEU A 201 -21.04 -18.28 -8.86
CA LEU A 201 -20.10 -19.40 -8.78
C LEU A 201 -20.63 -20.61 -9.57
N GLY A 202 -19.88 -21.00 -10.60
CA GLY A 202 -20.27 -22.11 -11.49
C GLY A 202 -21.22 -21.65 -12.59
N GLY A 203 -21.84 -22.60 -13.30
CA GLY A 203 -22.61 -22.30 -14.51
C GLY A 203 -21.70 -21.99 -15.71
N LYS A 204 -22.19 -22.24 -16.92
CA LYS A 204 -21.49 -21.95 -18.17
C LYS A 204 -22.45 -21.29 -19.14
#